data_AF-A0A397SGI7-F1
#
_entry.id   AF-A0A397SGI7-F1
#
_cell.length_a   1.000
_cell.length_b   1.000
_cell.length_c   1.000
_cell.angle_alpha   90.00
_cell.angle_beta   90.00
_cell.angle_gamma   90.00
#
_symmetry.space_group_name_H-M   'P 1'
#
loop_
_entity.id
_entity.type
_entity.pdbx_description
1 polymer ?
#
loop_
_entity_poly.entity_id
_entity_poly.type
_entity_poly.pdbx_seq_one_letter_code
_entity_poly.pdbx_strand_id
1 'polypeptide(L)'
;MTSNFLSDIVSSTSSNSSPALYLQTLGDKAYIAGTQIEKIYNTGSFALDEIFNELQDIQQNLPQPPQDPLMTQKDAQYFHARFRQIFNLITRFRDRFVDIERTIQEIQKLYRGYSNDQGFSKVIEYFNENESTHKNIYDMIMIQRELDFEREQMDQLMVIDHEILRVGQRLDLFRKNLDSFIERIIYLSNKKIVTQEDSKVLEKVTETVNSAKEIWDKMDIVDDNSILRIEQ
;
A
#
# COMPACT_ATOMS: atom_id res chain seq x y z
N MET A 1 7.94 -16.49 -11.26
CA MET A 1 8.32 -17.60 -12.18
C MET A 1 9.33 -18.53 -11.52
N THR A 2 10.28 -18.00 -10.75
CA THR A 2 11.31 -18.75 -10.03
C THR A 2 10.78 -19.79 -9.02
N SER A 3 9.83 -19.45 -8.14
CA SER A 3 9.28 -20.41 -7.18
C SER A 3 8.62 -21.64 -7.82
N ASN A 4 8.01 -21.48 -9.00
CA ASN A 4 7.43 -22.60 -9.75
C ASN A 4 8.52 -23.48 -10.39
N PHE A 5 9.57 -22.86 -10.92
CA PHE A 5 10.74 -23.60 -11.42
C PHE A 5 11.41 -24.44 -10.32
N LEU A 6 11.59 -23.87 -9.12
CA LEU A 6 12.12 -24.60 -7.97
C LEU A 6 11.17 -25.73 -7.52
N SER A 7 9.85 -25.48 -7.54
CA SER A 7 8.84 -26.50 -7.23
C SER A 7 8.89 -27.69 -8.20
N ASP A 8 9.05 -27.43 -9.49
CA ASP A 8 9.14 -28.48 -10.52
C ASP A 8 10.39 -29.37 -10.32
N ILE A 9 11.52 -28.79 -9.89
CA ILE A 9 12.75 -29.53 -9.57
C ILE A 9 12.57 -30.42 -8.33
N VAL A 10 11.91 -29.92 -7.27
CA VAL A 10 11.63 -30.72 -6.07
C VAL A 10 10.68 -31.88 -6.39
N SER A 11 9.69 -31.63 -7.25
CA SER A 11 8.67 -32.61 -7.64
C SER A 11 9.21 -33.73 -8.55
N SER A 12 10.25 -33.45 -9.34
CA SER A 12 10.85 -34.44 -10.24
C SER A 12 11.78 -35.43 -9.53
N THR A 13 12.28 -35.08 -8.34
CA THR A 13 13.34 -35.81 -7.65
C THR A 13 12.90 -36.47 -6.34
N SER A 14 11.73 -36.11 -5.80
CA SER A 14 11.20 -36.72 -4.57
C SER A 14 9.70 -37.02 -4.65
N SER A 15 9.27 -38.08 -3.95
CA SER A 15 7.85 -38.37 -3.72
C SER A 15 7.23 -37.52 -2.60
N ASN A 16 8.00 -36.62 -1.98
CA ASN A 16 7.54 -35.76 -0.89
C ASN A 16 7.02 -34.43 -1.45
N SER A 17 5.70 -34.33 -1.58
CA SER A 17 5.00 -33.15 -2.11
C SER A 17 5.10 -31.89 -1.24
N SER A 18 5.69 -31.95 -0.04
CA SER A 18 5.64 -30.85 0.93
C SER A 18 6.44 -29.59 0.52
N PRO A 19 7.71 -29.68 0.07
CA PRO A 19 8.48 -28.46 -0.28
C PRO A 19 8.07 -27.87 -1.63
N ALA A 20 7.66 -28.72 -2.58
CA ALA A 20 7.08 -28.28 -3.85
C ALA A 20 5.76 -27.52 -3.65
N LEU A 21 4.83 -28.07 -2.87
CA LEU A 21 3.56 -27.40 -2.55
C LEU A 21 3.79 -26.08 -1.81
N TYR A 22 4.78 -26.03 -0.91
CA TYR A 22 5.20 -24.81 -0.23
C TYR A 22 5.66 -23.73 -1.22
N LEU A 23 6.58 -24.07 -2.13
CA LEU A 23 7.11 -23.14 -3.13
C LEU A 23 6.01 -22.65 -4.08
N GLN A 24 5.13 -23.55 -4.54
CA GLN A 24 3.99 -23.15 -5.35
C GLN A 24 3.08 -22.15 -4.60
N THR A 25 2.75 -22.44 -3.35
CA THR A 25 1.91 -21.56 -2.52
C THR A 25 2.57 -20.20 -2.28
N LEU A 26 3.88 -20.18 -2.05
CA LEU A 26 4.65 -18.94 -1.88
C LEU A 26 4.63 -18.12 -3.18
N GLY A 27 4.86 -18.77 -4.32
CA GLY A 27 4.86 -18.13 -5.64
C GLY A 27 3.49 -17.53 -5.99
N ASP A 28 2.41 -18.27 -5.77
CA ASP A 28 1.05 -17.80 -6.04
C ASP A 28 0.69 -16.57 -5.20
N LYS A 29 1.03 -16.59 -3.90
CA LYS A 29 0.77 -15.45 -3.01
C LYS A 29 1.63 -14.23 -3.36
N ALA A 30 2.91 -14.43 -3.67
CA ALA A 30 3.80 -13.36 -4.11
C ALA A 30 3.28 -12.71 -5.40
N TYR A 31 2.81 -13.51 -6.36
CA TYR A 31 2.20 -13.02 -7.59
C TYR A 31 0.93 -12.19 -7.33
N ILE A 32 0.05 -12.65 -6.44
CA ILE A 32 -1.16 -11.92 -6.04
C ILE A 32 -0.78 -10.58 -5.40
N ALA A 33 0.17 -10.57 -4.46
CA ALA A 33 0.64 -9.34 -3.81
C ALA A 33 1.21 -8.35 -4.81
N GLY A 34 2.12 -8.80 -5.69
CA GLY A 34 2.71 -7.97 -6.74
C GLY A 34 1.66 -7.34 -7.66
N THR A 35 0.68 -8.15 -8.10
CA THR A 35 -0.44 -7.66 -8.93
C THR A 35 -1.28 -6.59 -8.21
N GLN A 36 -1.53 -6.77 -6.91
CA GLN A 36 -2.28 -5.79 -6.13
C GLN A 36 -1.49 -4.49 -5.92
N ILE A 37 -0.18 -4.59 -5.64
CA ILE A 37 0.73 -3.45 -5.49
C ILE A 37 0.78 -2.64 -6.78
N GLU A 38 1.02 -3.31 -7.91
CA GLU A 38 1.05 -2.67 -9.23
C GLU A 38 -0.28 -1.95 -9.53
N LYS A 39 -1.40 -2.59 -9.23
CA LYS A 39 -2.73 -1.99 -9.42
C LYS A 39 -2.94 -0.76 -8.55
N ILE A 40 -2.46 -0.75 -7.29
CA ILE A 40 -2.51 0.44 -6.45
C ILE A 40 -1.62 1.54 -7.02
N TYR A 41 -0.42 1.23 -7.48
CA TYR A 41 0.48 2.22 -8.08
C TYR A 41 -0.20 2.91 -9.28
N ASN A 42 -0.75 2.11 -10.19
CA ASN A 42 -1.41 2.60 -11.40
C ASN A 42 -2.70 3.37 -11.12
N THR A 43 -3.40 3.09 -10.03
CA THR A 43 -4.68 3.76 -9.70
C THR A 43 -4.58 4.81 -8.61
N GLY A 44 -3.45 4.88 -7.91
CA GLY A 44 -3.23 5.75 -6.76
C GLY A 44 -3.06 7.21 -7.15
N SER A 45 -2.31 7.48 -8.23
CA SER A 45 -2.16 8.83 -8.78
C SER A 45 -3.53 9.43 -9.14
N PHE A 46 -4.36 8.69 -9.89
CA PHE A 46 -5.72 9.15 -10.22
C PHE A 46 -6.59 9.40 -8.99
N ALA A 47 -6.53 8.53 -7.98
CA ALA A 47 -7.32 8.69 -6.76
C ALA A 47 -6.88 9.94 -5.96
N LEU A 48 -5.58 10.22 -5.91
CA LEU A 48 -5.04 11.41 -5.27
C LEU A 48 -5.39 12.68 -6.03
N ASP A 49 -5.35 12.66 -7.36
CA ASP A 49 -5.77 13.78 -8.21
C ASP A 49 -7.26 14.09 -8.03
N GLU A 50 -8.12 13.06 -7.98
CA GLU A 50 -9.55 13.22 -7.73
C GLU A 50 -9.81 13.86 -6.35
N ILE A 51 -9.12 13.40 -5.31
CA ILE A 51 -9.19 13.99 -3.96
C ILE A 51 -8.70 15.45 -3.99
N PHE A 52 -7.58 15.73 -4.65
CA PHE A 52 -7.01 17.07 -4.73
C PHE A 52 -7.94 18.05 -5.45
N ASN A 53 -8.51 17.64 -6.59
CA ASN A 53 -9.43 18.46 -7.36
C ASN A 53 -10.71 18.75 -6.56
N GLU A 54 -11.28 17.75 -5.87
CA GLU A 54 -12.45 17.97 -5.02
C GLU A 54 -12.15 18.94 -3.86
N LEU A 55 -10.95 18.88 -3.27
CA LEU A 55 -10.52 19.82 -2.23
C LEU A 55 -10.35 21.25 -2.79
N GLN A 56 -9.77 21.40 -3.98
CA GLN A 56 -9.67 22.70 -4.65
C GLN A 56 -11.05 23.29 -4.97
N ASP A 57 -11.97 22.47 -5.48
CA ASP A 57 -13.34 22.86 -5.76
C ASP A 57 -14.03 23.34 -4.48
N ILE A 58 -13.87 22.61 -3.37
CA ILE A 58 -14.39 23.05 -2.07
C ILE A 58 -13.80 24.41 -1.69
N GLN A 59 -12.47 24.56 -1.78
CA GLN A 59 -11.78 25.79 -1.38
C GLN A 59 -12.22 27.01 -2.19
N GLN A 60 -12.41 26.86 -3.50
CA GLN A 60 -12.88 27.93 -4.38
C GLN A 60 -14.33 28.34 -4.10
N ASN A 61 -15.15 27.40 -3.63
CA ASN A 61 -16.55 27.65 -3.29
C ASN A 61 -16.76 28.11 -1.84
N LEU A 62 -15.71 28.22 -1.04
CA LEU A 62 -15.79 28.86 0.27
C LEU A 62 -16.00 30.37 0.10
N PRO A 63 -16.88 30.99 0.90
CA PRO A 63 -17.00 32.43 0.96
C PRO A 63 -15.64 33.10 1.27
N GLN A 64 -15.24 34.07 0.45
CA GLN A 64 -13.96 34.78 0.61
C GLN A 64 -14.14 36.08 1.42
N PRO A 65 -13.19 36.45 2.30
CA PRO A 65 -13.19 37.75 2.97
C PRO A 65 -13.23 38.92 1.97
N PRO A 66 -13.87 40.07 2.29
CA PRO A 66 -14.35 40.52 3.60
C PRO A 66 -15.83 40.21 3.87
N GLN A 67 -16.46 39.37 3.04
CA GLN A 67 -17.85 38.98 3.25
C GLN A 67 -17.95 38.17 4.54
N ASP A 68 -18.64 38.72 5.54
CA ASP A 68 -18.96 38.03 6.79
C ASP A 68 -19.74 36.75 6.43
N PRO A 69 -19.12 35.57 6.41
CA PRO A 69 -19.63 34.49 5.60
C PRO A 69 -20.60 33.68 6.45
N LEU A 70 -21.84 34.16 6.51
CA LEU A 70 -22.94 33.34 7.01
C LEU A 70 -23.15 32.20 6.02
N MET A 71 -22.53 31.05 6.29
CA MET A 71 -22.84 29.81 5.57
C MET A 71 -24.32 29.51 5.71
N THR A 72 -25.00 29.41 4.57
CA THR A 72 -26.39 29.02 4.54
C THR A 72 -26.52 27.50 4.76
N GLN A 73 -27.73 27.04 5.06
CA GLN A 73 -28.03 25.62 5.12
C GLN A 73 -27.72 24.91 3.78
N LYS A 74 -27.86 25.63 2.66
CA LYS A 74 -27.54 25.11 1.33
C LYS A 74 -26.03 24.89 1.16
N ASP A 75 -25.21 25.80 1.68
CA ASP A 75 -23.76 25.68 1.66
C ASP A 75 -23.30 24.51 2.55
N ALA A 76 -23.88 24.38 3.75
CA ALA A 76 -23.60 23.25 4.63
C ALA A 76 -23.96 21.90 3.99
N GLN A 77 -25.08 21.81 3.27
CA GLN A 77 -25.47 20.62 2.52
C GLN A 77 -24.51 20.32 1.37
N TYR A 78 -24.09 21.35 0.62
CA TYR A 78 -23.11 21.24 -0.45
C TYR A 78 -21.77 20.68 0.09
N PHE A 79 -21.20 21.32 1.10
CA PHE A 79 -19.93 20.90 1.69
C PHE A 79 -20.03 19.49 2.28
N HIS A 80 -21.10 19.19 3.03
CA HIS A 80 -21.31 17.85 3.58
C HIS A 80 -21.32 16.77 2.49
N ALA A 81 -21.98 17.02 1.35
CA ALA A 81 -21.99 16.07 0.24
C ALA A 81 -20.59 15.86 -0.36
N ARG A 82 -19.85 16.95 -0.61
CA ARG A 82 -18.48 16.90 -1.17
C ARG A 82 -17.49 16.23 -0.23
N PHE A 83 -17.48 16.58 1.06
CA PHE A 83 -16.62 15.93 2.05
C PHE A 83 -16.93 14.44 2.22
N ARG A 84 -18.20 14.04 2.11
CA ARG A 84 -18.59 12.62 2.13
C ARG A 84 -18.09 11.88 0.87
N GLN A 85 -18.05 12.52 -0.29
CA GLN A 85 -17.44 11.95 -1.50
C GLN A 85 -15.94 11.70 -1.29
N ILE A 86 -15.22 12.72 -0.81
CA ILE A 86 -13.79 12.61 -0.48
C ILE A 86 -13.53 11.50 0.55
N PHE A 87 -14.31 11.46 1.63
CA PHE A 87 -14.22 10.43 2.66
C PHE A 87 -14.38 9.01 2.08
N ASN A 88 -15.34 8.81 1.18
CA ASN A 88 -15.56 7.52 0.53
C ASN A 88 -14.39 7.12 -0.38
N LEU A 89 -13.82 8.08 -1.12
CA LEU A 89 -12.64 7.84 -1.97
C LEU A 89 -11.43 7.39 -1.14
N ILE A 90 -11.13 8.11 -0.06
CA ILE A 90 -10.02 7.77 0.84
C ILE A 90 -10.25 6.43 1.52
N THR A 91 -11.48 6.15 1.96
CA THR A 91 -11.80 4.87 2.60
C THR A 91 -11.55 3.71 1.64
N ARG A 92 -12.08 3.80 0.41
CA ARG A 92 -11.84 2.77 -0.62
C ARG A 92 -10.36 2.61 -0.94
N PHE A 93 -9.61 3.72 -0.99
CA PHE A 93 -8.19 3.68 -1.28
C PHE A 93 -7.40 3.01 -0.13
N ARG A 94 -7.66 3.42 1.12
CA ARG A 94 -7.09 2.85 2.35
C ARG A 94 -7.39 1.35 2.49
N ASP A 95 -8.60 0.92 2.17
CA ASP A 95 -8.97 -0.50 2.32
C ASP A 95 -8.17 -1.40 1.39
N ARG A 96 -7.75 -0.90 0.22
CA ARG A 96 -6.83 -1.62 -0.67
C ARG A 96 -5.46 -1.83 -0.01
N PHE A 97 -4.93 -0.84 0.72
CA PHE A 97 -3.66 -1.00 1.45
C PHE A 97 -3.78 -2.08 2.54
N VAL A 98 -4.92 -2.15 3.23
CA VAL A 98 -5.15 -3.19 4.26
C VAL A 98 -5.18 -4.59 3.67
N ASP A 99 -5.74 -4.77 2.48
CA ASP A 99 -5.76 -6.08 1.83
C ASP A 99 -4.37 -6.50 1.34
N ILE A 100 -3.55 -5.55 0.86
CA ILE A 100 -2.15 -5.84 0.51
C ILE A 100 -1.34 -6.16 1.76
N GLU A 101 -1.47 -5.37 2.83
CA GLU A 101 -0.80 -5.62 4.12
C GLU A 101 -1.08 -7.04 4.61
N ARG A 102 -2.36 -7.48 4.58
CA ARG A 102 -2.75 -8.84 4.96
C ARG A 102 -2.04 -9.89 4.09
N THR A 103 -1.98 -9.66 2.78
CA THR A 103 -1.33 -10.60 1.84
C THR A 103 0.18 -10.68 2.10
N ILE A 104 0.85 -9.55 2.35
CA ILE A 104 2.27 -9.50 2.69
C ILE A 104 2.54 -10.21 4.02
N GLN A 105 1.71 -10.00 5.04
CA GLN A 105 1.84 -10.70 6.32
C GLN A 105 1.71 -12.22 6.15
N GLU A 106 0.82 -12.70 5.28
CA GLU A 106 0.71 -14.13 4.97
C GLU A 106 1.98 -14.67 4.29
N ILE A 107 2.55 -13.92 3.33
CA ILE A 107 3.82 -14.28 2.67
C ILE A 107 4.95 -14.34 3.68
N GLN A 108 5.08 -13.34 4.57
CA GLN A 108 6.12 -13.31 5.60
C GLN A 108 6.03 -14.50 6.55
N LYS A 109 4.82 -14.91 6.93
CA LYS A 109 4.62 -16.08 7.80
C LYS A 109 4.98 -17.39 7.09
N LEU A 110 4.70 -17.51 5.80
CA LEU A 110 5.15 -18.65 5.00
C LEU A 110 6.67 -18.65 4.88
N TYR A 111 7.26 -17.53 4.49
CA TYR A 111 8.70 -17.39 4.28
C TYR A 111 9.51 -17.72 5.55
N ARG A 112 9.10 -17.17 6.69
CA ARG A 112 9.74 -17.43 8.01
C ARG A 112 9.39 -18.80 8.59
N GLY A 113 8.33 -19.42 8.09
CA GLY A 113 7.72 -20.64 8.62
C GLY A 113 6.93 -20.40 9.91
N TYR A 114 5.73 -20.98 9.96
CA TYR A 114 5.01 -21.11 11.23
C TYR A 114 5.76 -22.15 12.08
N SER A 115 6.35 -21.73 13.20
CA SER A 115 7.01 -22.62 14.19
C SER A 115 8.24 -23.42 13.72
N ASN A 116 9.20 -22.79 13.00
CA ASN A 116 10.54 -23.32 12.67
C ASN A 116 10.62 -24.59 11.78
N ASP A 117 9.51 -25.24 11.47
CA ASP A 117 9.52 -26.53 10.76
C ASP A 117 9.18 -26.44 9.25
N GLN A 118 8.72 -25.28 8.76
CA GLN A 118 8.20 -25.13 7.39
C GLN A 118 8.46 -23.72 6.81
N GLY A 119 9.72 -23.34 6.61
CA GLY A 119 10.11 -22.04 6.04
C GLY A 119 11.08 -22.16 4.86
N PHE A 120 11.43 -21.03 4.24
CA PHE A 120 12.32 -21.01 3.07
C PHE A 120 13.71 -21.60 3.36
N SER A 121 14.18 -21.51 4.62
CA SER A 121 15.40 -22.20 5.08
C SER A 121 15.36 -23.71 4.87
N LYS A 122 14.18 -24.35 5.03
CA LYS A 122 14.02 -25.80 4.79
C LYS A 122 14.14 -26.19 3.33
N VAL A 123 13.77 -25.28 2.42
CA VAL A 123 14.00 -25.48 0.98
C VAL A 123 15.49 -25.43 0.66
N ILE A 124 16.23 -24.50 1.28
CA ILE A 124 17.68 -24.41 1.13
C ILE A 124 18.36 -25.67 1.71
N GLU A 125 17.96 -26.10 2.92
CA GLU A 125 18.44 -27.34 3.53
C GLU A 125 18.19 -28.54 2.61
N TYR A 126 16.99 -28.64 2.01
CA TYR A 126 16.66 -29.71 1.07
C TYR A 126 17.60 -29.76 -0.14
N PHE A 127 17.88 -28.61 -0.78
CA PHE A 127 18.80 -28.58 -1.93
C PHE A 127 20.24 -28.92 -1.52
N ASN A 128 20.67 -28.49 -0.34
CA ASN A 128 22.02 -28.79 0.17
C ASN A 128 22.18 -30.29 0.50
N GLU A 129 21.19 -30.90 1.17
CA GLU A 129 21.21 -32.33 1.51
C GLU A 129 21.16 -33.23 0.26
N ASN A 130 20.55 -32.75 -0.82
CA ASN A 130 20.35 -33.51 -2.06
C ASN A 130 21.27 -33.06 -3.20
N GLU A 131 22.23 -32.16 -2.95
CA GLU A 131 23.12 -31.56 -3.97
C GLU A 131 23.78 -32.61 -4.86
N SER A 132 24.28 -33.70 -4.26
CA SER A 132 24.95 -34.78 -4.99
C SER A 132 24.06 -35.51 -5.99
N THR A 133 22.75 -35.55 -5.74
CA THR A 133 21.73 -36.12 -6.62
C THR A 133 21.31 -35.09 -7.66
N HIS A 134 21.05 -33.85 -7.23
CA HIS A 134 20.59 -32.78 -8.11
C HIS A 134 21.62 -32.36 -9.14
N LYS A 135 22.92 -32.31 -8.80
CA LYS A 135 23.98 -31.94 -9.75
C LYS A 135 24.10 -32.87 -10.96
N ASN A 136 23.55 -34.08 -10.88
CA ASN A 136 23.55 -35.03 -11.99
C ASN A 136 22.45 -34.73 -13.02
N ILE A 137 21.47 -33.89 -12.64
CA ILE A 137 20.25 -33.63 -13.41
C ILE A 137 20.13 -32.13 -13.74
N TYR A 138 20.59 -31.26 -12.85
CA TYR A 138 20.40 -29.81 -12.91
C TYR A 138 21.72 -29.06 -12.67
N ASP A 139 21.80 -27.84 -13.22
CA ASP A 139 22.87 -26.91 -12.92
C ASP A 139 22.68 -26.31 -11.51
N MET A 140 23.50 -26.74 -10.56
CA MET A 140 23.42 -26.26 -9.17
C MET A 140 23.76 -24.78 -9.05
N ILE A 141 24.54 -24.19 -9.97
CA ILE A 141 24.80 -22.75 -9.98
C ILE A 141 23.51 -22.01 -10.33
N MET A 142 22.73 -22.53 -11.28
CA MET A 142 21.43 -21.97 -11.64
C MET A 142 20.46 -22.08 -10.45
N ILE A 143 20.37 -23.24 -9.80
CA ILE A 143 19.50 -23.43 -8.62
C ILE A 143 19.87 -22.45 -7.50
N GLN A 144 21.16 -22.29 -7.20
CA GLN A 144 21.62 -21.36 -6.17
C GLN A 144 21.25 -19.90 -6.51
N ARG A 145 21.42 -19.49 -7.78
CA ARG A 145 21.03 -18.15 -8.24
C ARG A 145 19.53 -17.90 -8.06
N GLU A 146 18.69 -18.88 -8.40
CA GLU A 146 17.24 -18.77 -8.25
C GLU A 146 16.83 -18.69 -6.76
N LEU A 147 17.50 -19.44 -5.87
CA LEU A 147 17.27 -19.34 -4.42
C LEU A 147 17.68 -17.99 -3.85
N ASP A 148 18.82 -17.45 -4.29
CA ASP A 148 19.29 -16.13 -3.86
C ASP A 148 18.40 -15.02 -4.41
N PHE A 149 17.90 -15.15 -5.64
CA PHE A 149 16.91 -14.25 -6.23
C PHE A 149 15.61 -14.21 -5.41
N GLU A 150 15.04 -15.37 -5.06
CA GLU A 150 13.82 -15.41 -4.22
C GLU A 150 14.06 -14.81 -2.83
N ARG A 151 15.25 -15.00 -2.24
CA ARG A 151 15.61 -14.35 -0.98
C ARG A 151 15.62 -12.83 -1.12
N GLU A 152 16.25 -12.31 -2.17
CA GLU A 152 16.32 -10.87 -2.42
C GLU A 152 14.92 -10.26 -2.66
N GLN A 153 14.05 -10.95 -3.40
CA GLN A 153 12.67 -10.52 -3.60
C GLN A 153 11.90 -10.41 -2.27
N MET A 154 12.14 -11.32 -1.34
CA MET A 154 11.51 -11.28 -0.01
C MET A 154 12.04 -10.12 0.85
N ASP A 155 13.32 -9.81 0.74
CA ASP A 155 13.91 -8.64 1.41
C ASP A 155 13.33 -7.32 0.84
N GLN A 156 13.16 -7.23 -0.49
CA GLN A 156 12.49 -6.11 -1.15
C GLN A 156 11.03 -5.98 -0.70
N LEU A 157 10.31 -7.10 -0.58
CA LEU A 157 8.92 -7.11 -0.11
C LEU A 157 8.79 -6.55 1.32
N MET A 158 9.79 -6.77 2.19
CA MET A 158 9.81 -6.16 3.53
C MET A 158 9.95 -4.63 3.49
N VAL A 159 10.71 -4.09 2.53
CA VAL A 159 10.80 -2.64 2.33
C VAL A 159 9.45 -2.08 1.85
N ILE A 160 8.82 -2.76 0.90
CA ILE A 160 7.50 -2.37 0.37
C ILE A 160 6.41 -2.43 1.46
N ASP A 161 6.46 -3.44 2.34
CA ASP A 161 5.56 -3.56 3.50
C ASP A 161 5.61 -2.31 4.39
N HIS A 162 6.82 -1.83 4.68
CA HIS A 162 7.01 -0.62 5.49
C HIS A 162 6.39 0.61 4.84
N GLU A 163 6.55 0.74 3.53
CA GLU A 163 5.99 1.84 2.74
C GLU A 163 4.45 1.79 2.69
N ILE A 164 3.88 0.60 2.47
CA ILE A 164 2.43 0.35 2.51
C ILE A 164 1.84 0.73 3.86
N LEU A 165 2.47 0.30 4.96
CA LEU A 165 2.06 0.63 6.32
C LEU A 165 2.08 2.14 6.55
N ARG A 166 3.16 2.81 6.14
CA ARG A 166 3.31 4.25 6.32
C ARG A 166 2.24 5.05 5.57
N VAL A 167 1.97 4.68 4.32
CA VAL A 167 0.92 5.34 3.51
C VAL A 167 -0.46 5.04 4.07
N GLY A 168 -0.75 3.77 4.41
CA GLY A 168 -2.00 3.35 5.03
C GLY A 168 -2.31 4.12 6.32
N GLN A 169 -1.32 4.31 7.19
CA GLN A 169 -1.46 5.09 8.43
C GLN A 169 -1.78 6.57 8.16
N ARG A 170 -1.17 7.18 7.14
CA ARG A 170 -1.46 8.58 6.76
C ARG A 170 -2.88 8.73 6.22
N LEU A 171 -3.32 7.80 5.36
CA LEU A 171 -4.69 7.79 4.85
C LEU A 171 -5.71 7.59 5.98
N ASP A 172 -5.41 6.74 6.96
CA ASP A 172 -6.27 6.52 8.13
C ASP A 172 -6.39 7.77 9.01
N LEU A 173 -5.27 8.47 9.24
CA LEU A 173 -5.26 9.76 9.94
C LEU A 173 -6.11 10.79 9.19
N PHE A 174 -5.95 10.89 7.88
CA PHE A 174 -6.70 11.83 7.06
C PHE A 174 -8.20 11.52 7.08
N ARG A 175 -8.57 10.24 6.97
CA ARG A 175 -9.95 9.76 7.09
C ARG A 175 -10.56 10.15 8.44
N LYS A 176 -9.85 9.97 9.56
CA LYS A 176 -10.31 10.35 10.91
C LYS A 176 -10.55 11.86 11.04
N ASN A 177 -9.66 12.68 10.48
CA ASN A 177 -9.81 14.13 10.48
C ASN A 177 -11.05 14.55 9.68
N LEU A 178 -11.27 13.94 8.51
CA LEU A 178 -12.45 14.20 7.69
C LEU A 178 -13.75 13.78 8.38
N ASP A 179 -13.75 12.63 9.05
CA ASP A 179 -14.91 12.15 9.80
C ASP A 179 -15.31 13.15 10.90
N SER A 180 -14.34 13.60 11.70
CA SER A 180 -14.55 14.62 12.72
C SER A 180 -15.04 15.94 12.13
N PHE A 181 -14.54 16.32 10.96
CA PHE A 181 -14.99 17.53 10.26
C PHE A 181 -16.43 17.40 9.74
N ILE A 182 -16.80 16.24 9.18
CA ILE A 182 -18.17 15.93 8.75
C ILE A 182 -19.14 15.97 9.95
N GLU A 183 -18.78 15.36 11.07
CA GLU A 183 -19.57 15.42 12.31
C GLU A 183 -19.79 16.86 12.77
N ARG A 184 -18.75 17.70 12.69
CA ARG A 184 -18.84 19.12 13.03
C ARG A 184 -19.75 19.88 12.07
N ILE A 185 -19.69 19.64 10.76
CA ILE A 185 -20.64 20.22 9.79
C ILE A 185 -22.06 19.80 10.12
N ILE A 186 -22.30 18.51 10.41
CA ILE A 186 -23.63 18.01 10.78
C ILE A 186 -24.14 18.75 12.01
N TYR A 187 -23.33 18.84 13.06
CA TYR A 187 -23.68 19.58 14.28
C TYR A 187 -23.98 21.07 14.02
N LEU A 188 -23.17 21.76 13.21
CA LEU A 188 -23.34 23.17 12.88
C LEU A 188 -24.54 23.42 11.96
N SER A 189 -24.80 22.52 11.02
CA SER A 189 -25.99 22.56 10.15
C SER A 189 -27.28 22.43 10.95
N ASN A 190 -27.23 21.72 12.07
CA ASN A 190 -28.31 21.62 13.05
C ASN A 190 -28.43 22.87 13.94
N LYS A 191 -27.45 23.79 13.94
CA LYS A 191 -27.40 24.99 14.79
C LYS A 191 -27.57 26.34 14.07
N LYS A 192 -27.77 26.36 12.74
CA LYS A 192 -28.03 27.59 11.94
C LYS A 192 -26.94 28.68 11.91
N ILE A 193 -25.77 28.54 12.55
CA ILE A 193 -24.69 29.55 12.57
C ILE A 193 -23.30 28.88 12.61
N VAL A 194 -22.40 29.28 11.69
CA VAL A 194 -20.97 28.92 11.65
C VAL A 194 -20.16 30.04 12.29
N THR A 195 -19.12 29.73 13.08
CA THR A 195 -18.31 30.75 13.78
C THR A 195 -16.90 30.87 13.20
N GLN A 196 -16.21 31.97 13.52
CA GLN A 196 -14.84 32.29 13.07
C GLN A 196 -13.79 31.23 13.50
N GLU A 197 -14.11 30.43 14.52
CA GLU A 197 -13.30 29.29 14.95
C GLU A 197 -13.27 28.18 13.89
N ASP A 198 -14.35 27.99 13.14
CA ASP A 198 -14.51 26.90 12.17
C ASP A 198 -13.62 27.14 10.94
N SER A 199 -13.46 28.39 10.50
CA SER A 199 -12.55 28.77 9.40
C SER A 199 -11.09 28.46 9.71
N LYS A 200 -10.66 28.63 10.97
CA LYS A 200 -9.29 28.32 11.43
C LYS A 200 -9.00 26.83 11.45
N VAL A 201 -10.00 26.00 11.70
CA VAL A 201 -9.84 24.53 11.64
C VAL A 201 -9.69 24.08 10.20
N LEU A 202 -10.44 24.66 9.28
CA LEU A 202 -10.35 24.35 7.86
C LEU A 202 -8.99 24.73 7.26
N GLU A 203 -8.43 25.89 7.64
CA GLU A 203 -7.06 26.30 7.28
C GLU A 203 -6.01 25.24 7.67
N LYS A 204 -6.09 24.71 8.90
CA LYS A 204 -5.20 23.65 9.37
C LYS A 204 -5.32 22.34 8.58
N VAL A 205 -6.54 22.00 8.16
CA VAL A 205 -6.76 20.80 7.32
C VAL A 205 -6.11 21.00 5.95
N THR A 206 -6.27 22.18 5.34
CA THR A 206 -5.64 22.52 4.06
C THR A 206 -4.11 22.51 4.13
N GLU A 207 -3.51 23.05 5.19
CA GLU A 207 -2.05 23.00 5.41
C GLU A 207 -1.53 21.56 5.52
N THR A 208 -2.29 20.69 6.19
CA THR A 208 -1.94 19.28 6.34
C THR A 208 -1.97 18.54 5.00
N VAL A 209 -2.96 18.85 4.15
CA VAL A 209 -3.06 18.28 2.80
C VAL A 209 -1.90 18.76 1.93
N ASN A 210 -1.57 20.06 1.95
CA ASN A 210 -0.45 20.59 1.17
C ASN A 210 0.89 19.98 1.61
N SER A 211 1.09 19.79 2.91
CA SER A 211 2.27 19.10 3.44
C SER A 211 2.35 17.63 2.97
N ALA A 212 1.20 16.94 2.90
CA ALA A 212 1.15 15.58 2.37
C ALA A 212 1.48 15.54 0.86
N LYS A 213 1.01 16.53 0.10
CA LYS A 213 1.28 16.70 -1.33
C LYS A 213 2.76 16.97 -1.61
N GLU A 214 3.39 17.90 -0.88
CA GLU A 214 4.83 18.16 -1.05
C GLU A 214 5.72 16.95 -0.75
N ILE A 215 5.30 16.09 0.19
CA ILE A 215 6.01 14.84 0.48
C ILE A 215 5.84 13.85 -0.67
N TRP A 216 4.65 13.82 -1.27
CA TRP A 216 4.34 12.99 -2.45
C TRP A 216 5.14 13.45 -3.68
N ASP A 217 5.16 14.75 -3.96
CA ASP A 217 5.93 15.32 -5.09
C ASP A 217 7.44 15.08 -4.91
N LYS A 218 7.95 15.04 -3.67
CA LYS A 218 9.34 14.66 -3.38
C LYS A 218 9.63 13.19 -3.64
N MET A 219 8.64 12.30 -3.52
CA MET A 219 8.81 10.90 -3.93
C MET A 219 8.93 10.79 -5.45
N ASP A 220 8.19 11.60 -6.18
CA ASP A 220 8.24 11.70 -7.66
C ASP A 220 9.62 12.17 -8.15
N ILE A 221 10.31 13.02 -7.38
CA ILE A 221 11.66 13.53 -7.70
C ILE A 221 12.79 12.54 -7.34
N VAL A 222 12.58 11.65 -6.37
CA VAL A 222 13.62 10.67 -5.96
C VAL A 222 13.82 9.57 -7.02
N ASP A 223 12.86 9.39 -7.91
CA ASP A 223 12.88 8.37 -8.97
C ASP A 223 13.84 8.72 -10.14
N ASP A 224 14.11 10.00 -10.40
CA ASP A 224 14.79 10.40 -11.64
C ASP A 224 16.33 10.29 -11.60
N ASN A 225 16.95 9.94 -10.46
CA ASN A 225 18.41 9.78 -10.38
C ASN A 225 18.94 8.69 -9.44
N SER A 226 18.11 8.05 -8.61
CA SER A 226 18.59 7.06 -7.63
C SER A 226 18.21 5.61 -7.96
N ILE A 227 17.14 5.39 -8.74
CA ILE A 227 16.68 4.03 -9.09
C ILE A 227 17.42 3.47 -10.32
N LEU A 228 18.10 4.31 -11.11
CA LEU A 228 18.91 3.90 -12.27
C LEU A 228 20.44 3.92 -12.04
N ARG A 229 20.91 4.03 -10.79
CA ARG A 229 22.35 3.97 -10.46
C ARG A 229 22.67 2.84 -9.48
N ILE A 230 22.30 1.62 -9.85
CA ILE A 230 23.06 0.43 -9.46
C ILE A 230 23.32 -0.35 -10.74
N GLU A 231 24.39 0.05 -11.44
CA GLU A 231 25.31 -0.81 -12.21
C GLU A 231 26.33 0.04 -12.97
N GLN A 232 27.52 0.20 -12.38
CA GLN A 232 28.81 -0.13 -12.99
C GLN A 232 29.68 -0.80 -11.93
#